data_AF-A0A0V0HD07-F1
#
_entry.id   AF-A0A0V0HD07-F1
#
_cell.length_a   1.000
_cell.length_b   1.000
_cell.length_c   1.000
_cell.angle_alpha   90.00
_cell.angle_beta   90.00
_cell.angle_gamma   90.00
#
_symmetry.space_group_name_H-M   'P 1'
#
loop_
_entity.id
_entity.type
_entity.pdbx_description
1 polymer ?
#
loop_
_entity_poly.entity_id
_entity_poly.type
_entity_poly.pdbx_seq_one_letter_code
_entity_poly.pdbx_strand_id
1 'polypeptide(L)'
;MNDQIHGRTDEYDESIEDRCRLALEIVEAVANEIGADKIGIKLSPFDGKKDSNSEALATYMANELSKLGVLYLHVMEPRETANKSLLPIRKAFKGTLIASGGYGKSDGDKAIDENYADLISFGRMFLANPDLPKRFEVNAPLNKYNRSTFYTNDPIIGYTDYPSLEVAS
;
A
#
# COMPACT_ATOMS: atom_id res chain seq x y z
N MET A 1 -14.53 -1.07 7.19
CA MET A 1 -13.92 -2.05 8.10
C MET A 1 -13.61 -1.48 9.49
N ASN A 2 -13.23 -0.22 9.67
CA ASN A 2 -12.76 0.29 10.97
C ASN A 2 -13.92 0.53 11.98
N ASP A 3 -13.79 0.03 13.20
CA ASP A 3 -14.78 0.13 14.30
C ASP A 3 -15.08 1.55 14.79
N GLN A 4 -14.18 2.50 14.53
CA GLN A 4 -14.37 3.90 14.90
C GLN A 4 -15.30 4.66 13.95
N ILE A 5 -15.57 4.12 12.76
CA ILE A 5 -16.48 4.73 11.76
C ILE A 5 -17.66 3.84 11.44
N HIS A 6 -17.62 2.59 11.88
CA HIS A 6 -18.77 1.72 11.83
C HIS A 6 -19.65 1.94 13.08
N GLY A 7 -20.94 1.63 12.94
CA GLY A 7 -21.96 1.77 13.98
C GLY A 7 -23.26 1.09 13.57
N ARG A 8 -23.15 -0.01 12.82
CA ARG A 8 -24.27 -0.86 12.41
C ARG A 8 -24.57 -1.87 13.52
N THR A 9 -25.72 -2.51 13.41
CA THR A 9 -26.19 -3.53 14.37
C THR A 9 -26.66 -4.78 13.63
N ASP A 10 -26.11 -5.03 12.45
CA ASP A 10 -26.41 -6.18 11.58
C ASP A 10 -25.15 -7.02 11.36
N GLU A 11 -25.22 -8.03 10.49
CA GLU A 11 -24.14 -8.99 10.25
C GLU A 11 -22.84 -8.40 9.65
N TYR A 12 -22.71 -7.08 9.54
CA TYR A 12 -21.55 -6.38 9.02
C TYR A 12 -20.76 -5.56 10.08
N ASP A 13 -21.04 -5.72 11.38
CA ASP A 13 -20.36 -4.87 12.38
C ASP A 13 -20.07 -5.43 13.79
N GLU A 14 -20.53 -6.63 14.15
CA GLU A 14 -20.35 -7.13 15.52
C GLU A 14 -18.92 -7.61 15.83
N SER A 15 -18.17 -8.04 14.81
CA SER A 15 -16.82 -8.59 14.95
C SER A 15 -15.87 -8.09 13.85
N ILE A 16 -14.56 -8.41 13.98
CA ILE A 16 -13.59 -8.14 12.89
C ILE A 16 -14.01 -8.84 11.59
N GLU A 17 -14.54 -10.07 11.69
CA GLU A 17 -15.05 -10.82 10.54
C GLU A 17 -16.19 -10.06 9.86
N ASP A 18 -17.20 -9.65 10.62
CA ASP A 18 -18.36 -8.94 10.10
C ASP A 18 -17.96 -7.63 9.43
N ARG A 19 -17.04 -6.88 10.06
CA ARG A 19 -16.54 -5.62 9.52
C ARG A 19 -15.71 -5.79 8.24
N CYS A 20 -15.12 -6.97 8.02
CA CYS A 20 -14.40 -7.35 6.81
C CYS A 20 -15.32 -7.97 5.74
N ARG A 21 -16.51 -8.46 6.11
CA ARG A 21 -17.45 -9.21 5.25
C ARG A 21 -17.69 -8.53 3.90
N LEU A 22 -18.15 -7.28 3.90
CA LEU A 22 -18.42 -6.54 2.66
C LEU A 22 -17.18 -6.43 1.76
N ALA A 23 -16.00 -6.21 2.33
CA ALA A 23 -14.77 -6.13 1.55
C ALA A 23 -14.42 -7.48 0.92
N LEU A 24 -14.58 -8.58 1.66
CA LEU A 24 -14.34 -9.93 1.17
C LEU A 24 -15.36 -10.35 0.10
N GLU A 25 -16.64 -10.03 0.27
CA GLU A 25 -17.68 -10.28 -0.74
C GLU A 25 -17.38 -9.57 -2.07
N ILE A 26 -16.87 -8.32 -2.01
CA ILE A 26 -16.43 -7.59 -3.21
C ILE A 26 -15.24 -8.30 -3.86
N VAL A 27 -14.25 -8.73 -3.07
CA VAL A 27 -13.08 -9.46 -3.60
C VAL A 27 -13.49 -10.76 -4.26
N GLU A 28 -14.38 -11.53 -3.62
CA GLU A 28 -14.91 -12.78 -4.17
C GLU A 28 -15.69 -12.55 -5.46
N ALA A 29 -16.57 -11.54 -5.50
CA ALA A 29 -17.34 -11.20 -6.70
C ALA A 29 -16.42 -10.85 -7.88
N VAL A 30 -15.37 -10.05 -7.65
CA VAL A 30 -14.39 -9.71 -8.68
C VAL A 30 -13.54 -10.93 -9.05
N ALA A 31 -13.15 -11.76 -8.08
CA ALA A 31 -12.37 -12.98 -8.30
C ALA A 31 -13.12 -13.98 -9.19
N ASN A 32 -14.42 -14.11 -8.99
CA ASN A 32 -15.28 -14.96 -9.82
C ASN A 32 -15.38 -14.47 -11.27
N GLU A 33 -15.28 -13.15 -11.49
CA GLU A 33 -15.35 -12.57 -12.84
C GLU A 33 -14.01 -12.64 -13.58
N ILE A 34 -12.90 -12.27 -12.93
CA ILE A 34 -11.60 -12.09 -13.64
C ILE A 34 -10.50 -13.05 -13.20
N GLY A 35 -10.70 -13.82 -12.13
CA GLY A 35 -9.68 -14.66 -11.48
C GLY A 35 -8.97 -13.95 -10.33
N ALA A 36 -8.80 -14.65 -9.20
CA ALA A 36 -8.11 -14.12 -8.02
C ALA A 36 -6.63 -13.78 -8.28
N ASP A 37 -6.00 -14.50 -9.21
CA ASP A 37 -4.63 -14.30 -9.68
C ASP A 37 -4.42 -12.99 -10.46
N LYS A 38 -5.48 -12.19 -10.65
CA LYS A 38 -5.44 -10.85 -11.27
C LYS A 38 -5.86 -9.73 -10.33
N ILE A 39 -6.09 -10.03 -9.05
CA ILE A 39 -6.60 -9.08 -8.07
C ILE A 39 -5.51 -8.69 -7.09
N GLY A 40 -5.39 -7.39 -6.85
CA GLY A 40 -4.63 -6.86 -5.74
C GLY A 40 -5.49 -6.03 -4.81
N ILE A 41 -5.17 -6.06 -3.52
CA ILE A 41 -5.88 -5.28 -2.50
C ILE A 41 -4.91 -4.35 -1.79
N LYS A 42 -5.36 -3.13 -1.51
CA LYS A 42 -4.58 -2.15 -0.76
C LYS A 42 -5.19 -1.89 0.61
N LEU A 43 -4.37 -2.02 1.66
CA LEU A 43 -4.73 -1.72 3.05
C LEU A 43 -3.89 -0.54 3.58
N SER A 44 -4.52 0.31 4.38
CA SER A 44 -3.86 1.40 5.12
C SER A 44 -4.22 1.33 6.61
N PRO A 45 -3.80 0.27 7.33
CA PRO A 45 -4.31 -0.03 8.67
C PRO A 45 -4.05 1.07 9.69
N PHE A 46 -2.99 1.85 9.47
CA PHE A 46 -2.48 2.81 10.44
C PHE A 46 -2.69 4.27 10.01
N ASP A 47 -3.40 4.52 8.91
CA ASP A 47 -3.65 5.88 8.42
C ASP A 47 -5.00 6.44 8.88
N GLY A 48 -5.08 7.76 9.01
CA GLY A 48 -6.32 8.46 9.35
C GLY A 48 -6.92 8.05 10.70
N LYS A 49 -8.24 7.87 10.74
CA LYS A 49 -8.92 7.28 11.90
C LYS A 49 -8.53 5.80 11.94
N LYS A 50 -7.93 5.39 13.05
CA LYS A 50 -7.37 4.03 13.24
C LYS A 50 -8.40 3.14 13.94
N ASP A 51 -8.41 1.86 13.62
CA ASP A 51 -9.22 0.87 14.32
C ASP A 51 -8.69 0.69 15.74
N SER A 52 -9.57 0.37 16.70
CA SER A 52 -9.15 0.10 18.08
C SER A 52 -8.06 -0.99 18.16
N ASN A 53 -8.08 -1.95 17.23
CA ASN A 53 -7.02 -2.93 17.03
C ASN A 53 -6.66 -3.11 15.54
N SER A 54 -6.00 -2.09 15.00
CA SER A 54 -5.59 -2.03 13.59
C SER A 54 -4.72 -3.20 13.12
N GLU A 55 -3.87 -3.75 14.00
CA GLU A 55 -3.03 -4.92 13.67
C GLU A 55 -3.86 -6.19 13.52
N ALA A 56 -4.77 -6.46 14.46
CA ALA A 56 -5.64 -7.64 14.38
C ALA A 56 -6.55 -7.60 13.15
N LEU A 57 -7.16 -6.43 12.88
CA LEU A 57 -8.02 -6.23 11.71
C LEU A 57 -7.25 -6.49 10.39
N ALA A 58 -6.06 -5.90 10.24
CA ALA A 58 -5.27 -6.06 9.03
C ALA A 58 -4.72 -7.49 8.88
N THR A 59 -4.33 -8.14 9.98
CA THR A 59 -3.85 -9.53 9.98
C THR A 59 -4.97 -10.50 9.61
N TYR A 60 -6.19 -10.28 10.11
CA TYR A 60 -7.36 -11.05 9.72
C TYR A 60 -7.63 -10.92 8.20
N MET A 61 -7.71 -9.69 7.69
CA MET A 61 -7.93 -9.45 6.26
C MET A 61 -6.83 -10.09 5.40
N ALA A 62 -5.57 -10.00 5.82
CA ALA A 62 -4.45 -10.62 5.12
C ALA A 62 -4.55 -12.15 5.05
N ASN A 63 -5.02 -12.79 6.13
CA ASN A 63 -5.25 -14.23 6.15
C ASN A 63 -6.38 -14.65 5.19
N GLU A 64 -7.51 -13.95 5.21
CA GLU A 64 -8.64 -14.26 4.33
C GLU A 64 -8.31 -14.03 2.86
N LEU A 65 -7.66 -12.91 2.54
CA LEU A 65 -7.15 -12.65 1.19
C LEU A 65 -6.17 -13.72 0.71
N SER A 66 -5.35 -14.26 1.62
CA SER A 66 -4.46 -15.36 1.29
C SER A 66 -5.20 -16.65 0.96
N LYS A 67 -6.32 -16.94 1.63
CA LYS A 67 -7.16 -18.13 1.33
C LYS A 67 -7.84 -17.99 -0.03
N LEU A 68 -8.25 -16.78 -0.38
CA LEU A 68 -8.84 -16.46 -1.69
C LEU A 68 -7.81 -16.51 -2.83
N GLY A 69 -6.51 -16.53 -2.52
CA GLY A 69 -5.45 -16.62 -3.52
C GLY A 69 -5.28 -15.34 -4.34
N VAL A 70 -5.55 -14.16 -3.75
CA VAL A 70 -5.32 -12.88 -4.44
C VAL A 70 -3.85 -12.69 -4.79
N LEU A 71 -3.57 -12.08 -5.94
CA LEU A 71 -2.22 -11.92 -6.48
C LEU A 71 -1.28 -11.16 -5.54
N TYR A 72 -1.72 -10.01 -5.03
CA TYR A 72 -0.89 -9.19 -4.15
C TYR A 72 -1.67 -8.43 -3.08
N LEU A 73 -0.96 -8.12 -1.99
CA LEU A 73 -1.42 -7.25 -0.92
C LEU A 73 -0.50 -6.04 -0.81
N HIS A 74 -1.04 -4.86 -1.05
CA HIS A 74 -0.33 -3.58 -0.92
C HIS A 74 -0.64 -2.94 0.43
N VAL A 75 0.36 -2.76 1.29
CA VAL A 75 0.15 -2.22 2.64
C VAL A 75 0.94 -0.94 2.85
N MET A 76 0.31 0.03 3.51
CA MET A 76 0.98 1.26 3.93
C MET A 76 1.58 1.11 5.33
N GLU A 77 2.85 1.44 5.46
CA GLU A 77 3.62 1.49 6.71
C GLU A 77 2.97 2.42 7.74
N PRO A 78 3.01 2.06 9.04
CA PRO A 78 2.74 3.00 10.11
C PRO A 78 3.73 4.17 10.09
N ARG A 79 3.22 5.40 10.12
CA ARG A 79 4.05 6.61 10.26
C ARG A 79 4.61 6.79 11.68
N GLU A 80 3.97 6.15 12.66
CA GLU A 80 4.38 6.11 14.07
C GLU A 80 5.01 4.75 14.35
N THR A 81 6.32 4.70 14.59
CA THR A 81 7.11 3.46 14.64
C THR A 81 7.12 2.77 16.01
N ALA A 82 6.57 3.40 17.06
CA ALA A 82 6.51 2.77 18.37
C ALA A 82 5.50 1.60 18.34
N ASN A 83 6.04 0.38 18.31
CA ASN A 83 5.32 -0.90 18.46
C ASN A 83 4.36 -1.30 17.33
N LYS A 84 4.48 -0.75 16.12
CA LYS A 84 3.66 -1.14 14.95
C LYS A 84 4.56 -1.62 13.82
N SER A 85 4.17 -2.72 13.17
CA SER A 85 4.95 -3.35 12.10
C SER A 85 4.04 -4.07 11.10
N LEU A 86 4.48 -4.23 9.86
CA LEU A 86 3.79 -5.08 8.88
C LEU A 86 4.11 -6.57 9.04
N LEU A 87 5.03 -6.96 9.94
CA LEU A 87 5.42 -8.36 10.12
C LEU A 87 4.26 -9.33 10.36
N PRO A 88 3.25 -9.02 11.21
CA PRO A 88 2.09 -9.90 11.36
C PRO A 88 1.32 -10.10 10.05
N ILE A 89 1.15 -9.03 9.28
CA ILE A 89 0.47 -9.04 7.97
C ILE A 89 1.28 -9.86 6.94
N ARG A 90 2.61 -9.66 6.88
CA ARG A 90 3.53 -10.43 6.04
C ARG A 90 3.51 -11.92 6.38
N LYS A 91 3.41 -12.29 7.65
CA LYS A 91 3.29 -13.70 8.07
C LYS A 91 1.95 -14.31 7.68
N ALA A 92 0.86 -13.54 7.76
CA ALA A 92 -0.48 -14.01 7.41
C ALA A 92 -0.67 -14.17 5.89
N PHE A 93 -0.20 -13.21 5.09
CA PHE A 93 -0.38 -13.24 3.63
C PHE A 93 0.69 -14.07 2.91
N LYS A 94 0.27 -15.05 2.10
CA LYS A 94 1.19 -15.95 1.39
C LYS A 94 1.53 -15.53 -0.04
N GLY A 95 0.83 -14.55 -0.61
CA GLY A 95 1.13 -13.99 -1.93
C GLY A 95 2.19 -12.88 -1.89
N THR A 96 2.26 -12.09 -2.98
CA THR A 96 3.19 -10.97 -3.09
C THR A 96 2.78 -9.78 -2.21
N LEU A 97 3.63 -9.38 -1.26
CA LEU A 97 3.38 -8.21 -0.41
C LEU A 97 4.15 -6.99 -0.92
N ILE A 98 3.42 -5.91 -1.20
CA ILE A 98 3.97 -4.62 -1.59
C ILE A 98 3.91 -3.67 -0.40
N ALA A 99 5.05 -3.20 0.10
CA ALA A 99 5.09 -2.18 1.15
C ALA A 99 5.17 -0.75 0.56
N SER A 100 4.65 0.22 1.28
CA SER A 100 4.71 1.64 0.91
C SER A 100 4.65 2.52 2.15
N GLY A 101 4.92 3.82 2.02
CA GLY A 101 4.69 4.76 3.14
C GLY A 101 5.93 5.51 3.63
N GLY A 102 6.88 5.83 2.75
CA GLY A 102 8.02 6.68 3.11
C GLY A 102 9.38 6.14 2.72
N TYR A 103 9.43 4.94 2.14
CA TYR A 103 10.65 4.33 1.63
C TYR A 103 11.44 5.26 0.70
N GLY A 104 12.74 5.26 0.88
CA GLY A 104 13.74 5.56 -0.13
C GLY A 104 14.38 4.27 -0.67
N LYS A 105 15.52 4.41 -1.37
CA LYS A 105 16.24 3.26 -1.92
C LYS A 105 16.77 2.35 -0.81
N SER A 106 17.53 2.90 0.14
CA SER A 106 18.28 2.09 1.11
C SER A 106 17.39 1.29 2.07
N ASP A 107 16.34 1.89 2.60
CA ASP A 107 15.38 1.23 3.48
C ASP A 107 14.41 0.33 2.70
N GLY A 108 14.16 0.64 1.42
CA GLY A 108 13.46 -0.26 0.50
C GLY A 108 14.24 -1.54 0.21
N ASP A 109 15.52 -1.40 -0.16
CA ASP A 109 16.44 -2.52 -0.38
C ASP A 109 16.51 -3.42 0.86
N LYS A 110 16.69 -2.81 2.04
CA LYS A 110 16.71 -3.52 3.33
C LYS A 110 15.41 -4.30 3.60
N ALA A 111 14.25 -3.72 3.34
CA ALA A 111 12.97 -4.39 3.56
C ALA A 111 12.79 -5.63 2.66
N ILE A 112 13.34 -5.60 1.45
CA ILE A 112 13.34 -6.77 0.56
C ILE A 112 14.34 -7.82 1.06
N ASP A 113 15.57 -7.41 1.37
CA ASP A 113 16.63 -8.31 1.85
C ASP A 113 16.23 -9.05 3.14
N GLU A 114 15.47 -8.40 4.02
CA GLU A 114 14.97 -8.98 5.28
C GLU A 114 13.66 -9.76 5.13
N ASN A 115 13.18 -9.98 3.89
CA ASN A 115 11.91 -10.65 3.58
C ASN A 115 10.70 -10.00 4.29
N TYR A 116 10.78 -8.69 4.51
CA TYR A 116 9.73 -7.90 5.13
C TYR A 116 8.64 -7.54 4.11
N ALA A 117 9.04 -7.30 2.85
CA ALA A 117 8.15 -7.13 1.70
C ALA A 117 8.81 -7.71 0.43
N ASP A 118 8.01 -8.08 -0.57
CA ASP A 118 8.54 -8.54 -1.86
C ASP A 118 8.80 -7.37 -2.82
N LEU A 119 8.01 -6.30 -2.70
CA LEU A 119 8.07 -5.12 -3.54
C LEU A 119 7.88 -3.84 -2.71
N ILE A 120 8.45 -2.74 -3.18
CA ILE A 120 8.29 -1.42 -2.57
C ILE A 120 7.63 -0.46 -3.57
N SER A 121 6.57 0.21 -3.13
CA SER A 121 5.82 1.18 -3.93
C SER A 121 6.18 2.61 -3.53
N PHE A 122 6.54 3.41 -4.53
CA PHE A 122 6.89 4.82 -4.38
C PHE A 122 5.83 5.73 -4.99
N GLY A 123 5.29 6.68 -4.22
CA GLY A 123 4.28 7.65 -4.70
C GLY A 123 4.93 8.98 -5.09
N ARG A 124 5.17 9.85 -4.10
CA ARG A 124 5.72 11.20 -4.28
C ARG A 124 7.04 11.24 -5.04
N MET A 125 7.91 10.24 -4.84
CA MET A 125 9.18 10.17 -5.56
C MET A 125 8.96 9.88 -7.04
N PHE A 126 8.04 8.96 -7.37
CA PHE A 126 7.74 8.61 -8.76
C PHE A 126 7.07 9.76 -9.50
N LEU A 127 6.19 10.51 -8.82
CA LEU A 127 5.58 11.72 -9.39
C LEU A 127 6.65 12.72 -9.89
N ALA A 128 7.70 12.94 -9.11
CA ALA A 128 8.75 13.89 -9.46
C ALA A 128 9.89 13.31 -10.29
N ASN A 129 9.98 11.98 -10.40
CA ASN A 129 11.08 11.27 -11.04
C ASN A 129 10.48 10.22 -11.98
N PRO A 130 10.13 10.58 -13.23
CA PRO A 130 9.53 9.63 -14.17
C PRO A 130 10.43 8.42 -14.46
N ASP A 131 11.74 8.59 -14.26
CA ASP A 131 12.80 7.61 -14.42
C ASP A 131 13.36 7.11 -13.06
N LEU A 132 12.55 7.12 -11.99
CA LEU A 132 12.95 6.73 -10.63
C LEU A 132 13.74 5.40 -10.57
N PRO A 133 13.33 4.31 -11.25
CA PRO A 133 14.11 3.07 -11.24
C PRO A 133 15.53 3.25 -11.74
N LYS A 134 15.73 4.02 -12.83
CA LYS A 134 17.07 4.26 -13.37
C LYS A 134 17.90 5.11 -12.43
N ARG A 135 17.30 6.11 -11.78
CA ARG A 135 17.98 6.91 -10.75
C ARG A 135 18.44 6.06 -9.57
N PHE A 136 17.64 5.11 -9.12
CA PHE A 136 18.07 4.16 -8.09
C PHE A 136 19.20 3.24 -8.57
N GLU A 137 19.11 2.70 -9.78
CA GLU A 137 20.13 1.81 -10.35
C GLU A 137 21.53 2.46 -10.35
N VAL A 138 21.61 3.74 -10.75
CA VAL A 138 22.89 4.46 -10.88
C VAL A 138 23.20 5.39 -9.69
N ASN A 139 22.38 5.35 -8.64
CA ASN A 139 22.45 6.26 -7.49
C ASN A 139 22.48 7.75 -7.86
N ALA A 140 21.68 8.16 -8.85
CA ALA A 140 21.59 9.54 -9.28
C ALA A 140 20.79 10.41 -8.28
N PRO A 141 21.02 11.74 -8.29
CA PRO A 141 20.17 12.68 -7.55
C PRO A 141 18.70 12.55 -7.95
N LEU A 142 17.81 12.79 -6.99
CA LEU A 142 16.36 12.79 -7.23
C LEU A 142 15.84 14.23 -7.35
N ASN A 143 14.92 14.43 -8.29
CA ASN A 143 14.12 15.64 -8.36
C ASN A 143 13.31 15.80 -7.06
N LYS A 144 13.18 17.04 -6.61
CA LYS A 144 12.31 17.39 -5.49
C LYS A 144 10.88 17.54 -5.99
N TYR A 145 9.95 16.83 -5.35
CA TYR A 145 8.53 17.03 -5.63
C TYR A 145 8.05 18.38 -5.12
N ASN A 146 7.12 19.01 -5.85
CA ASN A 146 6.41 20.19 -5.40
C ASN A 146 4.99 19.83 -4.92
N ARG A 147 4.71 20.00 -3.63
CA ARG A 147 3.38 19.68 -3.08
C ARG A 147 2.27 20.62 -3.53
N SER A 148 2.59 21.87 -3.87
CA SER A 148 1.57 22.84 -4.28
C SER A 148 0.93 22.49 -5.62
N THR A 149 1.55 21.60 -6.40
CA THR A 149 1.09 21.20 -7.73
C THR A 149 0.47 19.81 -7.76
N PHE A 150 0.37 19.08 -6.64
CA PHE A 150 -0.14 17.69 -6.65
C PHE A 150 -1.58 17.56 -7.16
N TYR A 151 -2.39 18.58 -6.95
CA TYR A 151 -3.81 18.61 -7.31
C TYR A 151 -4.15 19.84 -8.13
N THR A 152 -3.19 20.32 -8.94
CA THR A 152 -3.46 21.37 -9.91
C THR A 152 -4.23 20.82 -11.10
N ASN A 153 -4.97 21.69 -11.79
CA ASN A 153 -5.60 21.36 -13.09
C ASN A 153 -4.66 21.65 -14.27
N ASP A 154 -3.47 22.18 -14.00
CA ASP A 154 -2.45 22.41 -15.03
C ASP A 154 -1.93 21.05 -15.56
N PRO A 155 -1.99 20.80 -16.88
CA PRO A 155 -1.60 19.52 -17.45
C PRO A 155 -0.07 19.33 -17.53
N ILE A 156 0.72 20.37 -17.28
CA ILE A 156 2.17 20.35 -17.45
C ILE A 156 2.86 20.56 -16.09
N ILE A 157 2.52 21.64 -15.39
CA ILE A 157 3.26 22.11 -14.21
C ILE A 157 3.10 21.16 -13.03
N GLY A 158 4.21 20.55 -12.61
CA GLY A 158 4.25 19.55 -11.55
C GLY A 158 3.61 18.20 -11.93
N TYR A 159 3.46 17.92 -13.23
CA TYR A 159 2.92 16.66 -13.76
C TYR A 159 3.86 16.04 -14.81
N THR A 160 4.03 16.67 -15.97
CA THR A 160 4.91 16.17 -17.05
C THR A 160 6.20 16.96 -17.21
N ASP A 161 6.38 18.04 -16.47
CA ASP A 161 7.54 18.94 -16.53
C ASP A 161 8.73 18.52 -15.64
N TYR A 162 8.60 17.41 -14.90
CA TYR A 162 9.72 16.84 -14.16
C TYR A 162 10.77 16.23 -15.12
N PRO A 163 12.03 16.68 -15.08
CA PRO A 163 13.05 16.23 -16.02
C PRO A 163 13.50 14.80 -15.73
N SER A 164 13.69 13.99 -16.77
CA SER A 164 14.44 12.71 -16.68
C SER A 164 15.95 12.98 -16.63
N LEU A 165 16.76 11.99 -16.22
CA LEU A 165 18.21 12.08 -16.16
C LEU A 165 18.85 12.53 -17.48
N GLU A 166 18.33 12.07 -18.62
CA GLU A 166 18.85 12.42 -19.95
C GLU A 166 18.53 13.87 -20.36
N VAL A 167 17.54 14.49 -19.73
CA VAL A 167 17.10 15.88 -20.02
C VAL A 167 17.83 16.89 -19.15
N ALA A 168 18.63 16.44 -18.17
CA ALA A 168 19.43 17.32 -17.31
C ALA A 168 20.76 17.70 -17.99
N SER A 169 20.71 18.71 -18.87
CA SER A 169 21.87 19.46 -19.38
C SER A 169 21.99 20.81 -18.69
#